data_AF-A0A1Y4TY95-F1
#
_entry.id   AF-A0A1Y4TY95-F1
#
_cell.length_a   1.000
_cell.length_b   1.000
_cell.length_c   1.000
_cell.angle_alpha   90.00
_cell.angle_beta   90.00
_cell.angle_gamma   90.00
#
_symmetry.space_group_name_H-M   'P 1'
#
loop_
_entity.id
_entity.type
_entity.pdbx_description
1 polymer ?
#
loop_
_entity_poly.entity_id
_entity_poly.type
_entity_poly.pdbx_seq_one_letter_code
_entity_poly.pdbx_strand_id
1 'polypeptide(L)'
;MGNKMWKFLKGMFCTSLFCGYFYILFVNLVCGFSRSGIESRWDALKVLVCAFLMAAGLPGVIWYQHHRIEKLEKELEELQHF
;
A
#
# COMPACT_ATOMS: atom_id res chain seq x y z
N MET A 1 -28.12 7.19 14.45
CA MET A 1 -27.56 5.93 13.89
C MET A 1 -26.69 6.13 12.64
N GLY A 2 -26.81 7.23 11.87
CA GLY A 2 -26.16 7.37 10.55
C GLY A 2 -24.63 7.50 10.52
N ASN A 3 -24.01 8.23 11.46
CA ASN A 3 -22.56 8.51 11.40
C ASN A 3 -21.66 7.29 11.61
N LYS A 4 -22.07 6.29 12.41
CA LYS A 4 -21.28 5.06 12.60
C LYS A 4 -21.31 4.17 11.35
N MET A 5 -22.48 4.04 10.73
CA MET A 5 -22.66 3.23 9.52
C MET A 5 -21.93 3.85 8.33
N TRP A 6 -21.97 5.18 8.20
CA TRP A 6 -21.21 5.89 7.15
C TRP A 6 -19.69 5.74 7.31
N LYS A 7 -19.16 5.85 8.54
CA LYS A 7 -17.73 5.58 8.82
C LYS A 7 -17.34 4.15 8.47
N PHE A 8 -18.19 3.18 8.79
CA PHE A 8 -17.95 1.78 8.45
C PHE A 8 -17.95 1.55 6.93
N LEU A 9 -18.93 2.11 6.21
CA LEU A 9 -19.01 2.03 4.74
C LEU A 9 -17.78 2.64 4.07
N LYS A 10 -17.36 3.83 4.53
CA LYS A 10 -16.15 4.51 4.05
C LYS A 10 -14.90 3.68 4.33
N GLY A 11 -14.81 3.06 5.51
CA GLY A 11 -13.73 2.14 5.86
C GLY A 11 -13.67 0.93 4.93
N MET A 12 -14.79 0.24 4.74
CA MET A 12 -14.87 -0.91 3.81
C MET A 12 -14.50 -0.52 2.38
N PHE A 13 -14.97 0.63 1.90
CA PHE A 13 -14.64 1.12 0.56
C PHE A 13 -13.15 1.42 0.42
N CYS A 14 -12.55 2.12 1.39
CA CYS A 14 -11.11 2.36 1.41
C CYS A 14 -10.30 1.07 1.45
N THR A 15 -10.69 0.10 2.28
CA THR A 15 -10.01 -1.21 2.34
C THR A 15 -10.13 -1.97 1.02
N SER A 16 -11.30 -1.91 0.37
CA SER A 16 -11.53 -2.55 -0.93
C SER A 16 -10.67 -1.90 -2.04
N LEU A 17 -10.62 -0.57 -2.09
CA LEU A 17 -9.76 0.15 -3.03
C LEU A 17 -8.28 -0.14 -2.79
N PHE A 18 -7.86 -0.20 -1.53
CA PHE A 18 -6.49 -0.54 -1.17
C PHE A 18 -6.12 -1.97 -1.58
N CYS A 19 -7.00 -2.93 -1.30
CA CYS A 19 -6.83 -4.33 -1.70
C CYS A 19 -6.82 -4.49 -3.23
N GLY A 20 -7.71 -3.80 -3.93
CA GLY A 20 -7.76 -3.79 -5.40
C GLY A 20 -6.50 -3.19 -6.02
N TYR A 21 -6.02 -2.06 -5.49
CA TYR A 21 -4.76 -1.44 -5.92
C TYR A 21 -3.56 -2.38 -5.69
N PHE A 22 -3.48 -2.99 -4.51
CA PHE A 22 -2.45 -3.98 -4.18
C PHE A 22 -2.47 -5.16 -5.15
N TYR A 23 -3.65 -5.71 -5.44
CA TYR A 23 -3.80 -6.83 -6.36
C TYR A 23 -3.36 -6.48 -7.79
N ILE A 24 -3.78 -5.33 -8.31
CA ILE A 24 -3.38 -4.86 -9.64
C ILE A 24 -1.87 -4.63 -9.70
N LEU A 25 -1.29 -4.00 -8.68
CA LEU A 25 0.16 -3.75 -8.59
C LEU A 25 0.94 -5.07 -8.55
N PHE A 26 0.50 -6.02 -7.73
CA PHE A 26 1.10 -7.35 -7.62
C PHE A 26 1.06 -8.11 -8.95
N VAL A 27 -0.10 -8.18 -9.59
CA VAL A 27 -0.25 -8.86 -10.90
C VAL A 27 0.65 -8.22 -11.96
N ASN A 28 0.71 -6.89 -12.01
CA ASN A 28 1.58 -6.19 -12.97
C ASN A 28 3.07 -6.46 -12.72
N LEU A 29 3.52 -6.49 -11.46
CA LEU A 29 4.91 -6.81 -11.11
C LEU A 29 5.24 -8.27 -11.47
N VAL A 30 4.35 -9.22 -11.15
CA VAL A 30 4.54 -10.63 -11.51
C VAL A 30 4.61 -10.78 -13.03
N CYS A 31 3.68 -10.17 -13.79
CA CYS A 31 3.70 -10.21 -15.25
C CYS A 31 4.95 -9.54 -15.85
N GLY A 32 5.36 -8.39 -15.30
CA GLY A 32 6.54 -7.65 -15.75
C GLY A 32 7.84 -8.43 -15.57
N PHE A 33 8.04 -8.99 -14.37
CA PHE A 33 9.23 -9.80 -14.07
C PHE A 33 9.20 -11.18 -14.74
N SER A 34 8.02 -11.75 -14.98
CA SER A 34 7.91 -13.02 -15.72
C SER A 34 8.30 -12.88 -17.19
N ARG A 35 8.14 -11.67 -17.76
CA ARG A 35 8.53 -11.36 -19.14
C ARG A 35 10.05 -11.34 -19.33
N SER A 36 10.83 -11.29 -18.26
CA SER A 36 12.29 -11.31 -18.26
C SER A 36 12.91 -12.68 -18.52
N GLY A 37 12.08 -13.72 -18.73
CA GLY A 37 12.53 -15.10 -18.96
C GLY A 37 12.64 -15.87 -17.65
N ILE A 38 11.59 -16.61 -17.28
CA ILE A 38 11.63 -17.55 -16.17
C ILE A 38 12.13 -18.89 -16.71
N GLU A 39 13.39 -19.22 -16.46
CA GLU A 39 13.98 -20.51 -16.86
C GLU A 39 13.78 -21.61 -15.81
N SER A 40 13.64 -21.25 -14.52
CA SER A 40 13.56 -22.20 -13.41
C SER A 40 12.40 -21.91 -12.44
N ARG A 41 11.95 -22.95 -11.73
CA ARG A 41 10.95 -22.82 -10.64
C ARG A 41 11.41 -21.89 -9.52
N TRP A 42 12.73 -21.83 -9.29
CA TRP A 42 13.31 -20.95 -8.27
C TRP A 42 13.25 -19.48 -8.69
N ASP A 43 13.39 -19.17 -9.98
CA ASP A 43 13.27 -17.80 -10.46
C ASP A 43 11.81 -17.34 -10.43
N ALA A 44 10.86 -18.23 -10.72
CA ALA A 44 9.44 -17.95 -10.50
C ALA A 44 9.13 -17.62 -9.03
N LEU A 45 9.70 -18.38 -8.09
CA LEU A 45 9.54 -18.13 -6.65
C LEU A 45 10.16 -16.80 -6.23
N LYS A 46 11.36 -16.46 -6.72
CA LYS A 46 12.01 -15.16 -6.46
C LYS A 46 11.17 -14.00 -6.98
N VAL A 47 10.67 -14.11 -8.22
CA VAL A 47 9.80 -13.10 -8.82
C VAL A 47 8.53 -12.89 -7.99
N LEU A 48 7.90 -13.98 -7.55
CA LEU A 48 6.70 -13.93 -6.72
C LEU A 48 6.97 -13.21 -5.38
N VAL A 49 8.06 -13.57 -4.71
CA VAL A 49 8.45 -12.98 -3.43
C VAL A 49 8.82 -11.50 -3.60
N CYS A 50 9.60 -11.16 -4.62
CA CYS A 50 9.96 -9.77 -4.91
C CYS A 50 8.73 -8.91 -5.25
N ALA A 51 7.83 -9.41 -6.10
CA ALA A 51 6.59 -8.72 -6.43
C ALA A 51 5.70 -8.52 -5.19
N PHE A 52 5.60 -9.53 -4.32
CA PHE A 52 4.86 -9.42 -3.07
C PHE A 52 5.47 -8.38 -2.12
N LEU A 53 6.78 -8.43 -1.89
CA LEU A 53 7.48 -7.50 -1.01
C LEU A 53 7.37 -6.06 -1.53
N MET A 54 7.46 -5.85 -2.85
CA MET A 54 7.26 -4.52 -3.44
C MET A 54 5.81 -4.05 -3.34
N ALA A 55 4.85 -4.92 -3.67
CA ALA A 55 3.43 -4.60 -3.59
C ALA A 55 2.98 -4.30 -2.15
N ALA A 56 3.58 -4.94 -1.13
CA ALA A 56 3.29 -4.68 0.29
C ALA A 56 4.11 -3.53 0.86
N GLY A 57 5.38 -3.44 0.47
CA GLY A 57 6.32 -2.46 0.95
C GLY A 57 5.99 -1.05 0.49
N LEU A 58 5.64 -0.86 -0.79
CA LEU A 58 5.34 0.47 -1.33
C LEU A 58 4.17 1.14 -0.60
N PRO A 59 2.98 0.51 -0.48
CA PRO A 59 1.89 1.08 0.30
C PRO A 59 2.22 1.25 1.79
N GLY A 60 2.97 0.32 2.38
CA GLY A 60 3.41 0.42 3.78
C GLY A 60 4.32 1.62 4.04
N VAL A 61 5.26 1.88 3.13
CA VAL A 61 6.16 3.05 3.19
C VAL A 61 5.38 4.35 2.97
N ILE A 62 4.47 4.38 2.00
CA ILE A 62 3.61 5.55 1.76
C ILE A 62 2.77 5.87 3.01
N TRP A 63 2.19 4.85 3.65
CA TRP A 63 1.45 5.02 4.90
C TRP A 63 2.33 5.57 6.02
N TYR A 64 3.54 5.02 6.19
CA TYR A 64 4.49 5.49 7.19
C TYR A 64 4.90 6.96 6.95
N GLN A 65 5.16 7.33 5.70
CA GLN A 65 5.48 8.71 5.33
C GLN A 65 4.31 9.65 5.63
N HIS A 66 3.10 9.28 5.23
CA HIS A 66 1.91 10.08 5.50
C HIS A 66 1.71 10.30 7.01
N HIS A 67 1.84 9.24 7.81
CA HIS A 67 1.70 9.33 9.26
C HIS A 67 2.78 10.22 9.90
N ARG A 68 4.02 10.14 9.41
CA ARG A 68 5.13 11.00 9.85
C ARG A 68 4.89 12.47 9.51
N ILE A 69 4.37 12.76 8.32
CA ILE A 69 4.03 14.11 7.89
C ILE A 69 2.93 14.68 8.79
N GLU A 70 1.85 13.93 9.02
CA GLU A 70 0.75 14.39 9.89
C GLU A 70 1.22 14.69 11.32
N LYS A 71 2.19 13.91 11.84
CA LYS A 71 2.78 14.17 13.15
C LYS A 71 3.59 15.48 13.17
N LEU A 72 4.38 15.72 12.12
CA LEU A 72 5.19 16.93 11.98
C LEU A 72 4.33 18.17 11.76
N GLU A 73 3.23 18.06 11.01
CA GLU A 73 2.24 19.14 10.82
C GLU A 73 1.63 19.57 12.16
N LYS A 74 1.26 18.61 13.02
CA LYS A 74 0.74 18.92 14.37
C LYS A 74 1.78 19.60 15.26
N GLU A 75 3.02 19.11 15.26
CA GLU A 75 4.11 19.74 16.02
C GLU A 75 4.39 21.17 15.53
N LEU A 76 4.30 21.42 14.21
CA LEU A 76 4.45 22.75 13.63
C LEU A 76 3.30 23.68 14.05
N GLU A 77 2.05 23.22 13.99
CA GLU A 77 0.87 23.98 14.43
C GLU A 77 0.95 24.37 15.91
N GLU A 78 1.43 23.47 16.78
CA GLU A 78 1.63 23.75 18.21
C GLU A 78 2.69 24.82 18.44
N LEU A 79 3.80 24.80 17.70
CA LEU A 79 4.86 25.80 17.80
C LEU A 79 4.44 27.18 17.25
N GLN A 80 3.60 27.20 16.21
CA GLN A 80 3.13 28.45 15.59
C GLN A 80 2.03 29.15 16.42
N HIS A 81 1.44 28.45 17.39
CA HIS A 81 0.41 28.97 18.29
C HIS A 81 0.98 29.58 19.60
N PHE A 82 2.30 29.56 19.79
CA PHE A 82 3.04 30.26 20.84
C PHE A 82 3.66 31.57 20.31
#